data_AF-Q0GD25-F1
#
_entry.id   AF-Q0GD25-F1
#
_cell.length_a   1.000
_cell.length_b   1.000
_cell.length_c   1.000
_cell.angle_alpha   90.00
_cell.angle_beta   90.00
_cell.angle_gamma   90.00
#
_symmetry.space_group_name_H-M   'P 1'
#
loop_
_entity.id
_entity.type
_entity.pdbx_description
1 polymer ?
#
loop_
_entity_poly.entity_id
_entity_poly.type
_entity_poly.pdbx_seq_one_letter_code
_entity_poly.pdbx_strand_id
1 'polypeptide(L)'
;INQVFRDAVEEKELFYPPDPSSKGSCFLGGNLAENAGGPKAVKYGVTKDYVLNLEVVLPTGEIIWTGANVLKNATGYDLTSLMIGSEGTLGIITKIVFKLIPLPTKDITMLVPFNSAEKACEAVSAVFRAGITPSALEFIERDAIDWTLKYTDVKLQIDDNVQAHLLVEVDGNDLDLLHKDSEKVAEVMMSYDCGEILLADSESQKNQLWKLRRAIGEAVKSNSIYKEEDTVVPRAELAKLLIGVKSIGKVYGFQSVCYGHAGDGNLHINIVKGEMSDEDWNTKLTFGIREIFELTKKLGGTLS
;
A
#
# COMPACT_ATOMS: atom_id res chain seq x y z
N ILE A 1 19.18 6.23 -3.30
CA ILE A 1 17.76 6.30 -3.68
C ILE A 1 17.24 4.88 -3.81
N ASN A 2 16.00 4.59 -3.37
CA ASN A 2 15.44 3.24 -3.38
C ASN A 2 15.44 2.61 -4.78
N GLN A 3 14.97 3.33 -5.80
CA GLN A 3 14.95 2.87 -7.20
C GLN A 3 16.35 2.48 -7.70
N VAL A 4 17.36 3.35 -7.49
CA VAL A 4 18.75 3.08 -7.91
C VAL A 4 19.31 1.79 -7.29
N PHE A 5 18.99 1.52 -6.02
CA PHE A 5 19.42 0.29 -5.37
C PHE A 5 18.70 -0.93 -5.93
N ARG A 6 17.40 -0.82 -6.16
CA ARG A 6 16.60 -1.89 -6.79
C ARG A 6 17.12 -2.25 -8.17
N ASP A 7 17.31 -1.26 -9.04
CA ASP A 7 17.84 -1.49 -10.40
C ASP A 7 19.19 -2.23 -10.34
N ALA A 8 20.10 -1.79 -9.46
CA ALA A 8 21.42 -2.38 -9.31
C ALA A 8 21.43 -3.83 -8.76
N VAL A 9 20.43 -4.23 -7.97
CA VAL A 9 20.31 -5.62 -7.50
C VAL A 9 19.56 -6.49 -8.51
N GLU A 10 18.59 -5.92 -9.23
CA GLU A 10 17.85 -6.60 -10.30
C GLU A 10 18.78 -6.98 -11.46
N GLU A 11 19.79 -6.14 -11.79
CA GLU A 11 20.89 -6.48 -12.71
C GLU A 11 21.69 -7.74 -12.31
N LYS A 12 21.60 -8.16 -11.05
CA LYS A 12 22.25 -9.35 -10.50
C LYS A 12 21.27 -10.51 -10.28
N GLU A 13 20.07 -10.44 -10.85
CA GLU A 13 18.98 -11.40 -10.66
C GLU A 13 18.53 -11.52 -9.20
N LEU A 14 18.77 -10.47 -8.41
CA LEU A 14 18.37 -10.34 -7.02
C LEU A 14 17.28 -9.28 -6.87
N PHE A 15 16.56 -9.34 -5.76
CA PHE A 15 15.37 -8.53 -5.53
C PHE A 15 15.34 -7.97 -4.12
N TYR A 16 15.09 -6.66 -4.08
CA TYR A 16 14.71 -5.91 -2.89
C TYR A 16 13.25 -5.47 -3.06
N PRO A 17 12.29 -6.18 -2.45
CA PRO A 17 10.87 -5.98 -2.73
C PRO A 17 10.27 -4.63 -2.34
N PRO A 18 10.64 -4.00 -1.20
CA PRO A 18 9.98 -2.76 -0.77
C PRO A 18 9.98 -1.66 -1.84
N ASP A 19 8.78 -1.20 -2.18
CA ASP A 19 8.51 -0.35 -3.35
C ASP A 19 7.58 0.83 -3.05
N PRO A 20 7.90 1.68 -2.05
CA PRO A 20 7.07 2.83 -1.69
C PRO A 20 6.81 3.71 -2.92
N SER A 21 5.67 4.39 -2.95
CA SER A 21 5.29 5.26 -4.08
C SER A 21 6.36 6.31 -4.41
N SER A 22 7.13 6.75 -3.40
CA SER A 22 8.25 7.67 -3.53
C SER A 22 9.58 7.01 -3.95
N LYS A 23 9.59 5.76 -4.45
CA LYS A 23 10.83 4.99 -4.76
C LYS A 23 11.87 5.74 -5.61
N GLY A 24 11.43 6.66 -6.47
CA GLY A 24 12.29 7.48 -7.33
C GLY A 24 13.02 8.61 -6.60
N SER A 25 12.63 8.96 -5.38
CA SER A 25 13.19 10.08 -4.61
C SER A 25 13.58 9.72 -3.17
N CYS A 26 12.95 8.72 -2.55
CA CYS A 26 13.25 8.33 -1.18
C CYS A 26 14.64 7.68 -1.03
N PHE A 27 15.26 7.93 0.12
CA PHE A 27 16.54 7.32 0.50
C PHE A 27 16.30 6.07 1.34
N LEU A 28 17.18 5.06 1.19
CA LEU A 28 17.09 3.80 1.92
C LEU A 28 17.11 3.99 3.44
N GLY A 29 17.95 4.91 3.94
CA GLY A 29 17.98 5.25 5.38
C GLY A 29 16.66 5.82 5.88
N GLY A 30 15.99 6.67 5.09
CA GLY A 30 14.66 7.18 5.42
C GLY A 30 13.60 6.06 5.40
N ASN A 31 13.63 5.20 4.39
CA ASN A 31 12.71 4.05 4.34
C ASN A 31 12.87 3.10 5.53
N LEU A 32 14.06 3.02 6.12
CA LEU A 32 14.29 2.26 7.35
C LEU A 32 13.90 3.02 8.60
N ALA A 33 14.19 4.32 8.67
CA ALA A 33 13.75 5.16 9.77
C ALA A 33 12.22 5.17 9.91
N GLU A 34 11.49 5.11 8.81
CA GLU A 34 10.01 5.07 8.75
C GLU A 34 9.44 3.64 8.66
N ASN A 35 10.29 2.60 8.61
CA ASN A 35 9.87 1.21 8.34
C ASN A 35 8.91 1.08 7.14
N ALA A 36 9.24 1.76 6.04
CA ALA A 36 8.36 1.93 4.89
C ALA A 36 7.87 0.60 4.28
N GLY A 37 6.59 0.57 3.95
CA GLY A 37 5.98 -0.49 3.16
C GLY A 37 5.86 -0.13 1.68
N GLY A 38 4.79 -0.62 1.06
CA GLY A 38 4.44 -0.39 -0.33
C GLY A 38 3.51 -1.49 -0.84
N PRO A 39 3.08 -1.42 -2.11
CA PRO A 39 2.16 -2.41 -2.69
C PRO A 39 2.64 -3.87 -2.57
N LYS A 40 3.96 -4.10 -2.53
CA LYS A 40 4.54 -5.45 -2.42
C LYS A 40 4.54 -6.02 -1.00
N ALA A 41 4.19 -5.24 0.02
CA ALA A 41 4.31 -5.64 1.42
C ALA A 41 3.42 -6.86 1.79
N VAL A 42 2.26 -7.00 1.15
CA VAL A 42 1.35 -8.14 1.32
C VAL A 42 2.01 -9.52 1.16
N LYS A 43 2.93 -9.66 0.20
CA LYS A 43 3.66 -10.92 -0.03
C LYS A 43 5.03 -10.93 0.61
N TYR A 44 5.69 -9.79 0.59
CA TYR A 44 7.12 -9.70 0.86
C TYR A 44 7.47 -9.07 2.21
N GLY A 45 6.54 -8.43 2.90
CA GLY A 45 6.82 -7.64 4.07
C GLY A 45 7.40 -6.26 3.74
N VAL A 46 7.86 -5.56 4.78
CA VAL A 46 8.30 -4.16 4.72
C VAL A 46 9.82 -4.06 4.85
N THR A 47 10.38 -2.84 4.86
CA THR A 47 11.83 -2.65 4.82
C THR A 47 12.59 -3.40 5.94
N LYS A 48 12.01 -3.53 7.15
CA LYS A 48 12.64 -4.28 8.26
C LYS A 48 12.96 -5.72 7.93
N ASP A 49 12.15 -6.37 7.10
CA ASP A 49 12.26 -7.81 6.82
C ASP A 49 13.48 -8.15 5.93
N TYR A 50 14.12 -7.10 5.40
CA TYR A 50 15.24 -7.16 4.47
C TYR A 50 16.54 -6.59 5.04
N VAL A 51 16.61 -6.20 6.32
CA VAL A 51 17.85 -5.69 6.93
C VAL A 51 18.49 -6.71 7.85
N LEU A 52 19.80 -6.90 7.70
CA LEU A 52 20.62 -7.75 8.57
C LEU A 52 21.39 -6.94 9.61
N ASN A 53 21.91 -5.78 9.21
CA ASN A 53 22.82 -4.99 10.02
C ASN A 53 22.79 -3.51 9.60
N LEU A 54 22.96 -2.62 10.57
CA LEU A 54 23.02 -1.18 10.36
C LEU A 54 24.28 -0.61 11.01
N GLU A 55 24.95 0.29 10.31
CA GLU A 55 25.89 1.23 10.94
C GLU A 55 25.11 2.47 11.32
N VAL A 56 25.20 2.86 12.60
CA VAL A 56 24.46 4.01 13.13
C VAL A 56 25.39 4.89 13.95
N VAL A 57 25.30 6.21 13.71
CA VAL A 57 25.86 7.25 14.57
C VAL A 57 24.85 7.58 15.67
N LEU A 58 25.21 7.35 16.93
CA LEU A 58 24.41 7.67 18.10
C LEU A 58 24.47 9.17 18.44
N PRO A 59 23.55 9.70 19.28
CA PRO A 59 23.60 11.09 19.73
C PRO A 59 24.89 11.48 20.46
N THR A 60 25.61 10.50 21.00
CA THR A 60 26.94 10.67 21.64
C THR A 60 28.07 10.83 20.63
N GLY A 61 27.82 10.63 19.33
CA GLY A 61 28.83 10.57 18.28
C GLY A 61 29.49 9.20 18.12
N GLU A 62 29.16 8.23 18.98
CA GLU A 62 29.65 6.86 18.85
C GLU A 62 29.05 6.18 17.61
N ILE A 63 29.87 5.39 16.91
CA ILE A 63 29.46 4.60 15.75
C ILE A 63 29.35 3.15 16.17
N ILE A 64 28.16 2.58 16.00
CA ILE A 64 27.89 1.17 16.32
C ILE A 64 27.45 0.40 15.07
N TRP A 65 27.70 -0.91 15.09
CA TRP A 65 26.99 -1.86 14.25
C TRP A 65 25.93 -2.57 15.09
N THR A 66 24.69 -2.62 14.59
CA THR A 66 23.54 -3.12 15.37
C THR A 66 23.43 -4.64 15.40
N GLY A 67 24.07 -5.34 14.47
CA GLY A 67 23.95 -6.77 14.29
C GLY A 67 25.13 -7.40 13.55
N ALA A 68 24.84 -8.39 12.72
CA ALA A 68 25.85 -9.17 11.99
C ALA A 68 25.38 -9.47 10.56
N ASN A 69 26.33 -9.71 9.66
CA ASN A 69 26.06 -9.93 8.24
C ASN A 69 25.70 -11.40 7.95
N VAL A 70 24.82 -11.99 8.77
CA VAL A 70 24.38 -13.39 8.69
C VAL A 70 22.89 -13.49 8.93
N LEU A 71 22.24 -14.50 8.34
CA LEU A 71 20.78 -14.67 8.44
C LEU A 71 20.29 -15.03 9.85
N LYS A 72 21.09 -15.79 10.60
CA LYS A 72 20.75 -16.19 11.96
C LYS A 72 21.73 -15.53 12.92
N ASN A 73 21.21 -14.56 13.67
CA ASN A 73 21.92 -13.91 14.76
C ASN A 73 21.06 -13.95 16.02
N ALA A 74 21.52 -14.65 17.05
CA ALA A 74 20.81 -14.81 18.33
C ALA A 74 21.70 -14.46 19.53
N THR A 75 22.70 -13.61 19.31
CA THR A 75 23.61 -13.17 20.37
C THR A 75 23.27 -11.75 20.80
N GLY A 76 22.57 -11.62 21.92
CA GLY A 76 22.16 -10.33 22.49
C GLY A 76 20.80 -9.85 21.98
N TYR A 77 20.53 -8.56 22.16
CA TYR A 77 19.29 -7.91 21.73
C TYR A 77 19.33 -7.58 20.25
N ASP A 78 18.16 -7.57 19.61
CA ASP A 78 18.00 -7.11 18.23
C ASP A 78 17.97 -5.57 18.17
N LEU A 79 19.16 -4.97 18.24
CA LEU A 79 19.31 -3.52 18.10
C LEU A 79 18.96 -3.05 16.68
N THR A 80 19.07 -3.91 15.66
CA THR A 80 18.72 -3.57 14.29
C THR A 80 17.23 -3.21 14.20
N SER A 81 16.36 -4.06 14.74
CA SER A 81 14.92 -3.81 14.79
C SER A 81 14.55 -2.60 15.65
N LEU A 82 15.33 -2.27 16.68
CA LEU A 82 15.10 -1.06 17.50
C LEU A 82 15.34 0.23 16.71
N MET A 83 16.31 0.23 15.78
CA MET A 83 16.63 1.42 14.98
C MET A 83 15.67 1.64 13.81
N ILE A 84 15.08 0.56 13.29
CA ILE A 84 14.09 0.61 12.20
C ILE A 84 12.75 1.09 12.76
N GLY A 85 12.12 2.07 12.10
CA GLY A 85 10.91 2.72 12.62
C GLY A 85 11.18 3.75 13.74
N SER A 86 12.45 4.08 14.00
CA SER A 86 12.80 5.08 15.04
C SER A 86 12.66 6.54 14.58
N GLU A 87 12.39 6.78 13.30
CA GLU A 87 12.29 8.12 12.70
C GLU A 87 13.54 8.98 12.95
N GLY A 88 14.70 8.34 13.12
CA GLY A 88 15.97 9.00 13.42
C GLY A 88 16.12 9.51 14.87
N THR A 89 15.15 9.25 15.74
CA THR A 89 15.16 9.72 17.15
C THR A 89 16.22 9.02 18.01
N LEU A 90 16.68 7.83 17.58
CA LEU A 90 17.68 7.03 18.30
C LEU A 90 19.10 7.15 17.72
N GLY A 91 19.24 7.71 16.51
CA GLY A 91 20.52 7.83 15.82
C GLY A 91 20.37 7.93 14.30
N ILE A 92 21.48 8.15 13.61
CA ILE A 92 21.53 8.36 12.16
C ILE A 92 22.09 7.12 11.47
N ILE A 93 21.28 6.47 10.64
CA ILE A 93 21.70 5.32 9.82
C ILE A 93 22.67 5.80 8.72
N THR A 94 23.89 5.26 8.70
CA THR A 94 24.94 5.63 7.73
C THR A 94 25.25 4.51 6.74
N LYS A 95 25.11 3.24 7.13
CA LYS A 95 25.27 2.08 6.23
C LYS A 95 24.23 1.01 6.55
N ILE A 96 23.90 0.25 5.51
CA ILE A 96 22.88 -0.78 5.58
C ILE A 96 23.42 -2.05 4.93
N VAL A 97 23.21 -3.18 5.58
CA VAL A 97 23.43 -4.52 5.00
C VAL A 97 22.07 -5.17 4.79
N PHE A 98 21.69 -5.33 3.52
CA PHE A 98 20.42 -5.96 3.15
C PHE A 98 20.55 -7.47 2.96
N LYS A 99 19.47 -8.19 3.28
CA LYS A 99 19.15 -9.52 2.78
C LYS A 99 18.40 -9.34 1.46
N LEU A 100 18.87 -9.98 0.39
CA LEU A 100 18.19 -9.99 -0.91
C LEU A 100 17.60 -11.37 -1.19
N ILE A 101 16.56 -11.42 -2.01
CA ILE A 101 15.91 -12.66 -2.46
C ILE A 101 16.05 -12.81 -3.98
N PRO A 102 15.80 -13.99 -4.57
CA PRO A 102 15.79 -14.14 -6.02
C PRO A 102 14.72 -13.26 -6.68
N LEU A 103 15.04 -12.70 -7.86
CA LEU A 103 14.10 -11.90 -8.66
C LEU A 103 12.97 -12.76 -9.25
N PRO A 104 11.69 -12.46 -8.98
CA PRO A 104 10.58 -13.05 -9.73
C PRO A 104 10.69 -12.70 -11.21
N THR A 105 10.62 -13.70 -12.08
CA THR A 105 10.80 -13.55 -13.53
C THR A 105 9.50 -13.34 -14.30
N LYS A 106 8.35 -13.51 -13.64
CA LYS A 106 7.02 -13.46 -14.23
C LYS A 106 6.03 -12.84 -13.27
N ASP A 107 5.04 -12.17 -13.82
CA ASP A 107 3.90 -11.62 -13.10
C ASP A 107 2.64 -11.58 -13.99
N ILE A 108 1.48 -11.55 -13.34
CA ILE A 108 0.16 -11.35 -13.96
C ILE A 108 -0.55 -10.24 -13.17
N THR A 109 -1.07 -9.25 -13.89
CA THR A 109 -1.82 -8.13 -13.31
C THR A 109 -3.27 -8.13 -13.80
N MET A 110 -4.20 -7.94 -12.87
CA MET A 110 -5.64 -7.87 -13.13
C MET A 110 -6.22 -6.59 -12.53
N LEU A 111 -7.11 -5.91 -13.28
CA LEU A 111 -7.97 -4.87 -12.75
C LEU A 111 -9.40 -5.40 -12.68
N VAL A 112 -9.95 -5.42 -11.47
CA VAL A 112 -11.24 -6.04 -11.17
C VAL A 112 -12.24 -4.95 -10.78
N PRO A 113 -13.25 -4.62 -11.62
CA PRO A 113 -14.26 -3.64 -11.30
C PRO A 113 -15.33 -4.20 -10.36
N PHE A 114 -15.90 -3.36 -9.50
CA PHE A 114 -17.00 -3.69 -8.60
C PHE A 114 -18.06 -2.60 -8.61
N ASN A 115 -19.33 -3.01 -8.66
CA ASN A 115 -20.48 -2.10 -8.50
C ASN A 115 -20.72 -1.71 -7.03
N SER A 116 -20.01 -2.31 -6.09
CA SER A 116 -20.02 -1.97 -4.67
C SER A 116 -18.61 -1.95 -4.11
N ALA A 117 -18.20 -0.81 -3.57
CA ALA A 117 -16.91 -0.66 -2.89
C ALA A 117 -16.82 -1.56 -1.64
N GLU A 118 -17.94 -1.81 -0.97
CA GLU A 118 -18.02 -2.72 0.17
C GLU A 118 -17.70 -4.17 -0.26
N LYS A 119 -18.28 -4.62 -1.39
CA LYS A 119 -18.01 -5.95 -1.95
C LYS A 119 -16.56 -6.13 -2.36
N ALA A 120 -15.93 -5.09 -2.94
CA ALA A 120 -14.51 -5.10 -3.22
C ALA A 120 -13.70 -5.32 -1.93
N CYS A 121 -14.00 -4.59 -0.85
CA CYS A 121 -13.33 -4.79 0.44
C CYS A 121 -13.58 -6.17 1.07
N GLU A 122 -14.79 -6.73 0.95
CA GLU A 122 -15.10 -8.08 1.43
C GLU A 122 -14.28 -9.15 0.70
N ALA A 123 -14.15 -9.01 -0.64
CA ALA A 123 -13.43 -9.93 -1.51
C ALA A 123 -11.94 -10.04 -1.15
N VAL A 124 -11.31 -8.95 -0.70
CA VAL A 124 -9.90 -8.92 -0.27
C VAL A 124 -9.60 -10.01 0.76
N SER A 125 -10.43 -10.12 1.80
CA SER A 125 -10.24 -11.13 2.85
C SER A 125 -10.47 -12.55 2.33
N ALA A 126 -11.30 -12.73 1.30
CA ALA A 126 -11.63 -14.01 0.71
C ALA A 126 -10.47 -14.59 -0.12
N VAL A 127 -9.68 -13.75 -0.79
CA VAL A 127 -8.48 -14.16 -1.53
C VAL A 127 -7.53 -14.95 -0.63
N PHE A 128 -7.27 -14.46 0.58
CA PHE A 128 -6.39 -15.15 1.54
C PHE A 128 -7.01 -16.41 2.12
N ARG A 129 -8.34 -16.43 2.33
CA ARG A 129 -9.05 -17.66 2.74
C ARG A 129 -9.01 -18.75 1.67
N ALA A 130 -8.91 -18.37 0.40
CA ALA A 130 -8.67 -19.28 -0.72
C ALA A 130 -7.21 -19.77 -0.82
N GLY A 131 -6.33 -19.32 0.09
CA GLY A 131 -4.93 -19.74 0.16
C GLY A 131 -4.01 -19.01 -0.81
N ILE A 132 -4.43 -17.88 -1.37
CA ILE A 132 -3.63 -17.07 -2.29
C ILE A 132 -3.07 -15.85 -1.57
N THR A 133 -1.76 -15.64 -1.73
CA THR A 133 -1.06 -14.41 -1.30
C THR A 133 -0.57 -13.68 -2.53
N PRO A 134 -1.35 -12.71 -3.06
CA PRO A 134 -0.93 -11.93 -4.22
C PRO A 134 0.30 -11.07 -3.89
N SER A 135 1.09 -10.72 -4.90
CA SER A 135 2.20 -9.77 -4.75
C SER A 135 1.72 -8.34 -4.55
N ALA A 136 0.53 -7.99 -5.02
CA ALA A 136 -0.16 -6.76 -4.69
C ALA A 136 -1.68 -6.96 -4.69
N LEU A 137 -2.38 -6.26 -3.81
CA LEU A 137 -3.84 -6.26 -3.74
C LEU A 137 -4.31 -4.88 -3.27
N GLU A 138 -4.54 -4.01 -4.23
CA GLU A 138 -4.78 -2.59 -4.01
C GLU A 138 -6.25 -2.25 -4.19
N PHE A 139 -6.82 -1.49 -3.25
CA PHE A 139 -8.17 -0.94 -3.39
C PHE A 139 -8.12 0.47 -3.98
N ILE A 140 -9.00 0.73 -4.94
CA ILE A 140 -9.13 2.02 -5.62
C ILE A 140 -10.62 2.32 -5.73
N GLU A 141 -11.13 3.33 -5.01
CA GLU A 141 -12.54 3.70 -5.18
C GLU A 141 -12.79 4.55 -6.43
N ARG A 142 -14.07 4.76 -6.76
CA ARG A 142 -14.50 5.49 -7.96
C ARG A 142 -13.88 6.88 -8.10
N ASP A 143 -13.93 7.71 -7.07
CA ASP A 143 -13.40 9.07 -7.14
C ASP A 143 -11.88 9.06 -7.37
N ALA A 144 -11.16 8.12 -6.75
CA ALA A 144 -9.71 7.99 -6.92
C ALA A 144 -9.32 7.70 -8.37
N ILE A 145 -10.01 6.77 -9.04
CA ILE A 145 -9.72 6.42 -10.44
C ILE A 145 -10.12 7.55 -11.39
N ASP A 146 -11.29 8.16 -11.20
CA ASP A 146 -11.79 9.23 -12.07
C ASP A 146 -10.89 10.46 -12.03
N TRP A 147 -10.39 10.83 -10.85
CA TRP A 147 -9.49 11.97 -10.69
C TRP A 147 -8.12 11.68 -11.30
N THR A 148 -7.64 10.44 -11.16
CA THR A 148 -6.35 10.02 -11.73
C THR A 148 -6.39 9.95 -13.26
N LEU A 149 -7.52 9.55 -13.85
CA LEU A 149 -7.70 9.56 -15.31
C LEU A 149 -7.70 10.97 -15.91
N LYS A 150 -8.12 11.98 -15.14
CA LYS A 150 -8.01 13.39 -15.54
C LYS A 150 -6.60 13.96 -15.34
N TYR A 151 -5.86 13.42 -14.38
CA TYR A 151 -4.51 13.86 -14.02
C TYR A 151 -3.42 13.25 -14.90
N THR A 152 -3.65 12.06 -15.45
CA THR A 152 -2.67 11.29 -16.23
C THR A 152 -3.05 11.18 -17.70
N ASP A 153 -2.11 10.70 -18.51
CA ASP A 153 -2.31 10.34 -19.92
C ASP A 153 -2.90 8.94 -20.13
N VAL A 154 -3.13 8.18 -19.04
CA VAL A 154 -3.68 6.83 -19.09
C VAL A 154 -5.11 6.88 -19.65
N LYS A 155 -5.40 5.98 -20.60
CA LYS A 155 -6.72 5.84 -21.21
C LYS A 155 -7.34 4.53 -20.76
N LEU A 156 -8.34 4.63 -19.91
CA LEU A 156 -9.16 3.51 -19.45
C LEU A 156 -10.61 3.98 -19.39
N GLN A 157 -11.52 3.17 -19.90
CA GLN A 157 -12.95 3.45 -19.82
C GLN A 157 -13.51 2.73 -18.59
N ILE A 158 -14.24 3.47 -17.75
CA ILE A 158 -14.86 2.96 -16.54
C ILE A 158 -16.37 3.12 -16.71
N ASP A 159 -17.12 2.01 -16.61
CA ASP A 159 -18.57 2.05 -16.72
C ASP A 159 -19.20 2.83 -15.55
N ASP A 160 -20.33 3.49 -15.78
CA ASP A 160 -20.97 4.39 -14.82
C ASP A 160 -21.43 3.69 -13.53
N ASN A 161 -21.74 2.40 -13.60
CA ASN A 161 -22.15 1.60 -12.44
C ASN A 161 -20.99 1.18 -11.53
N VAL A 162 -19.74 1.23 -12.00
CA VAL A 162 -18.57 0.79 -11.22
C VAL A 162 -18.26 1.78 -10.10
N GLN A 163 -18.18 1.28 -8.87
CA GLN A 163 -17.94 2.07 -7.64
C GLN A 163 -16.54 1.88 -7.07
N ALA A 164 -15.84 0.80 -7.42
CA ALA A 164 -14.47 0.55 -6.99
C ALA A 164 -13.76 -0.43 -7.92
N HIS A 165 -12.44 -0.51 -7.77
CA HIS A 165 -11.59 -1.51 -8.39
C HIS A 165 -10.69 -2.16 -7.36
N LEU A 166 -10.35 -3.43 -7.60
CA LEU A 166 -9.16 -4.05 -7.04
C LEU A 166 -8.12 -4.19 -8.14
N LEU A 167 -6.91 -3.67 -7.92
CA LEU A 167 -5.74 -3.98 -8.73
C LEU A 167 -5.00 -5.13 -8.05
N VAL A 168 -4.99 -6.29 -8.69
CA VAL A 168 -4.38 -7.52 -8.17
C VAL A 168 -3.17 -7.89 -9.01
N GLU A 169 -2.09 -8.29 -8.36
CA GLU A 169 -0.93 -8.83 -9.03
C GLU A 169 -0.48 -10.12 -8.34
N VAL A 170 -0.08 -11.11 -9.14
CA VAL A 170 0.63 -12.30 -8.67
C VAL A 170 1.97 -12.37 -9.40
N ASP A 171 3.05 -12.66 -8.68
CA ASP A 171 4.40 -12.80 -9.25
C ASP A 171 5.09 -14.11 -8.82
N GLY A 172 6.07 -14.54 -9.60
CA GLY A 172 6.77 -15.80 -9.38
C GLY A 172 7.69 -16.18 -10.53
N ASN A 173 8.04 -17.47 -10.58
CA ASN A 173 8.97 -18.02 -11.59
C ASN A 173 8.31 -19.06 -12.50
N ASP A 174 7.09 -19.48 -12.19
CA ASP A 174 6.34 -20.50 -12.93
C ASP A 174 5.02 -19.90 -13.42
N LEU A 175 4.86 -19.82 -14.75
CA LEU A 175 3.69 -19.17 -15.34
C LEU A 175 2.41 -19.99 -15.13
N ASP A 176 2.52 -21.32 -15.11
CA ASP A 176 1.37 -22.21 -14.94
C ASP A 176 0.82 -22.11 -13.52
N LEU A 177 1.69 -21.91 -12.53
CA LEU A 177 1.27 -21.61 -11.15
C LEU A 177 0.61 -20.23 -11.06
N LEU A 178 1.16 -19.21 -11.73
CA LEU A 178 0.54 -17.87 -11.73
C LEU A 178 -0.83 -17.86 -12.40
N HIS A 179 -1.02 -18.62 -13.48
CA HIS A 179 -2.34 -18.78 -14.10
C HIS A 179 -3.34 -19.44 -13.15
N LYS A 180 -2.95 -20.52 -12.45
CA LYS A 180 -3.80 -21.17 -11.43
C LYS A 180 -4.16 -20.24 -10.28
N ASP A 181 -3.21 -19.44 -9.81
CA ASP A 181 -3.46 -18.47 -8.75
C ASP A 181 -4.39 -17.34 -9.24
N SER A 182 -4.20 -16.89 -10.48
CA SER A 182 -5.06 -15.86 -11.11
C SER A 182 -6.48 -16.36 -11.34
N GLU A 183 -6.67 -17.61 -11.78
CA GLU A 183 -7.97 -18.26 -11.92
C GLU A 183 -8.71 -18.32 -10.58
N LYS A 184 -8.03 -18.76 -9.51
CA LYS A 184 -8.61 -18.78 -8.16
C LYS A 184 -8.97 -17.39 -7.65
N VAL A 185 -8.13 -16.39 -7.92
CA VAL A 185 -8.44 -14.99 -7.59
C VAL A 185 -9.70 -14.57 -8.34
N ALA A 186 -9.80 -14.83 -9.65
CA ALA A 186 -10.97 -14.49 -10.47
C ALA A 186 -12.25 -15.18 -9.96
N GLU A 187 -12.19 -16.47 -9.63
CA GLU A 187 -13.31 -17.22 -9.02
C GLU A 187 -13.78 -16.56 -7.71
N VAL A 188 -12.84 -16.15 -6.85
CA VAL A 188 -13.16 -15.40 -5.63
C VAL A 188 -13.85 -14.09 -6.00
N MET A 189 -13.30 -13.29 -6.90
CA MET A 189 -13.90 -11.99 -7.27
C MET A 189 -15.32 -12.13 -7.82
N MET A 190 -15.56 -13.14 -8.66
CA MET A 190 -16.89 -13.42 -9.22
C MET A 190 -17.92 -13.77 -8.13
N SER A 191 -17.49 -14.40 -7.02
CA SER A 191 -18.38 -14.68 -5.87
C SER A 191 -18.80 -13.44 -5.07
N TYR A 192 -18.20 -12.28 -5.36
CA TYR A 192 -18.50 -10.98 -4.76
C TYR A 192 -19.09 -9.98 -5.78
N ASP A 193 -19.74 -10.50 -6.83
CA ASP A 193 -20.44 -9.69 -7.84
C ASP A 193 -19.54 -8.65 -8.55
N CYS A 194 -18.29 -9.04 -8.87
CA CYS A 194 -17.43 -8.20 -9.69
C CYS A 194 -17.94 -8.08 -11.13
N GLY A 195 -17.50 -7.03 -11.84
CA GLY A 195 -17.72 -6.89 -13.28
C GLY A 195 -16.69 -7.68 -14.11
N GLU A 196 -16.54 -7.31 -15.37
CA GLU A 196 -15.57 -7.95 -16.27
C GLU A 196 -14.14 -7.69 -15.83
N ILE A 197 -13.39 -8.76 -15.54
CA ILE A 197 -12.00 -8.67 -15.09
C ILE A 197 -11.11 -8.36 -16.29
N LEU A 198 -10.38 -7.24 -16.20
CA LEU A 198 -9.36 -6.89 -17.19
C LEU A 198 -8.03 -7.55 -16.81
N LEU A 199 -7.58 -8.50 -17.62
CA LEU A 199 -6.23 -9.05 -17.55
C LEU A 199 -5.27 -8.19 -18.38
N ALA A 200 -4.13 -7.81 -17.82
CA ALA A 200 -3.11 -7.07 -18.56
C ALA A 200 -2.23 -8.02 -19.40
N ASP A 201 -2.51 -8.09 -20.70
CA ASP A 201 -1.86 -9.02 -21.65
C ASP A 201 -0.47 -8.57 -22.13
N SER A 202 -0.06 -7.34 -21.79
CA SER A 202 1.24 -6.78 -22.19
C SER A 202 1.89 -5.98 -21.08
N GLU A 203 3.22 -5.91 -21.12
CA GLU A 203 4.02 -5.10 -20.20
C GLU A 203 3.57 -3.62 -20.23
N SER A 204 3.17 -3.11 -21.39
CA SER A 204 2.65 -1.74 -21.51
C SER A 204 1.34 -1.54 -20.74
N GLN A 205 0.40 -2.48 -20.82
CA GLN A 205 -0.86 -2.41 -20.07
C GLN A 205 -0.63 -2.53 -18.57
N LYS A 206 0.24 -3.45 -18.12
CA LYS A 206 0.63 -3.56 -16.71
C LYS A 206 1.17 -2.25 -16.18
N ASN A 207 2.11 -1.64 -16.92
CA ASN A 207 2.70 -0.36 -16.56
C ASN A 207 1.67 0.78 -16.54
N GLN A 208 0.67 0.78 -17.43
CA GLN A 208 -0.41 1.77 -17.40
C GLN A 208 -1.30 1.63 -16.16
N LEU A 209 -1.68 0.40 -15.78
CA LEU A 209 -2.46 0.16 -14.57
C LEU A 209 -1.69 0.56 -13.30
N TRP A 210 -0.40 0.21 -13.24
CA TRP A 210 0.47 0.61 -12.12
C TRP A 210 0.74 2.11 -12.09
N LYS A 211 0.90 2.76 -13.24
CA LYS A 211 1.01 4.22 -13.34
C LYS A 211 -0.22 4.91 -12.78
N LEU A 212 -1.40 4.40 -13.12
CA LEU A 212 -2.67 4.87 -12.56
C LEU A 212 -2.67 4.71 -11.04
N ARG A 213 -2.44 3.51 -10.50
CA ARG A 213 -2.44 3.28 -9.05
C ARG A 213 -1.45 4.17 -8.29
N ARG A 214 -0.24 4.39 -8.82
CA ARG A 214 0.81 5.19 -8.18
C ARG A 214 0.54 6.70 -8.24
N ALA A 215 -0.18 7.17 -9.26
CA ALA A 215 -0.52 8.58 -9.42
C ALA A 215 -1.71 9.05 -8.57
N ILE A 216 -2.47 8.14 -7.95
CA ILE A 216 -3.68 8.49 -7.16
C ILE A 216 -3.37 9.55 -6.10
N GLY A 217 -2.30 9.38 -5.33
CA GLY A 217 -1.97 10.31 -4.25
C GLY A 217 -1.73 11.73 -4.76
N GLU A 218 -1.01 11.88 -5.87
CA GLU A 218 -0.77 13.18 -6.50
C GLU A 218 -2.05 13.76 -7.11
N ALA A 219 -2.86 12.93 -7.77
CA ALA A 219 -4.12 13.32 -8.36
C ALA A 219 -5.13 13.82 -7.31
N VAL A 220 -5.23 13.15 -6.15
CA VAL A 220 -6.10 13.59 -5.06
C VAL A 220 -5.67 14.94 -4.51
N LYS A 221 -4.36 15.11 -4.28
CA LYS A 221 -3.77 16.36 -3.78
C LYS A 221 -3.93 17.53 -4.75
N SER A 222 -3.97 17.27 -6.06
CA SER A 222 -4.19 18.32 -7.06
C SER A 222 -5.64 18.77 -7.20
N ASN A 223 -6.61 17.96 -6.75
CA ASN A 223 -8.04 18.22 -6.98
C ASN A 223 -8.74 18.95 -5.82
N SER A 224 -8.19 18.93 -4.60
CA SER A 224 -8.84 19.59 -3.45
C SER A 224 -7.87 19.95 -2.33
N ILE A 225 -8.29 20.87 -1.46
CA ILE A 225 -7.69 20.99 -0.12
C ILE A 225 -7.99 19.68 0.62
N TYR A 226 -6.96 19.06 1.17
CA TYR A 226 -7.07 17.71 1.73
C TYR A 226 -6.40 17.59 3.11
N LYS A 227 -6.82 16.56 3.84
CA LYS A 227 -6.07 15.95 4.95
C LYS A 227 -5.99 14.45 4.68
N GLU A 228 -4.86 13.86 4.99
CA GLU A 228 -4.59 12.44 4.73
C GLU A 228 -4.42 11.72 6.06
N GLU A 229 -5.16 10.64 6.23
CA GLU A 229 -5.05 9.73 7.37
C GLU A 229 -4.68 8.34 6.85
N ASP A 230 -3.72 7.68 7.51
CA ASP A 230 -3.18 6.39 7.07
C ASP A 230 -3.56 5.28 8.05
N THR A 231 -4.72 4.68 7.85
CA THR A 231 -5.27 3.71 8.80
C THR A 231 -4.99 2.29 8.39
N VAL A 232 -4.83 1.39 9.36
CA VAL A 232 -4.72 -0.05 9.11
C VAL A 232 -5.69 -0.78 10.01
N VAL A 233 -6.46 -1.72 9.47
CA VAL A 233 -7.35 -2.62 10.22
C VAL A 233 -7.10 -4.07 9.83
N PRO A 234 -7.51 -5.07 10.63
CA PRO A 234 -7.56 -6.44 10.14
C PRO A 234 -8.33 -6.50 8.82
N ARG A 235 -7.83 -7.23 7.81
CA ARG A 235 -8.43 -7.31 6.46
C ARG A 235 -9.94 -7.57 6.46
N ALA A 236 -10.42 -8.37 7.41
CA ALA A 236 -11.85 -8.69 7.55
C ALA A 236 -12.73 -7.48 7.95
N GLU A 237 -12.12 -6.42 8.46
CA GLU A 237 -12.77 -5.20 8.95
C GLU A 237 -12.69 -4.04 7.94
N LEU A 238 -12.00 -4.21 6.81
CA LEU A 238 -11.85 -3.17 5.77
C LEU A 238 -13.19 -2.62 5.27
N ALA A 239 -14.16 -3.50 5.01
CA ALA A 239 -15.48 -3.07 4.56
C ALA A 239 -16.18 -2.21 5.63
N LYS A 240 -16.08 -2.59 6.91
CA LYS A 240 -16.67 -1.81 8.01
C LYS A 240 -15.98 -0.47 8.19
N LEU A 241 -14.66 -0.42 8.03
CA LEU A 241 -13.90 0.83 8.05
C LEU A 241 -14.37 1.76 6.94
N LEU A 242 -14.43 1.29 5.69
CA LEU A 242 -14.88 2.10 4.55
C LEU A 242 -16.29 2.66 4.77
N ILE A 243 -17.25 1.81 5.15
CA ILE A 243 -18.63 2.21 5.44
C ILE A 243 -18.69 3.27 6.55
N GLY A 244 -17.93 3.05 7.62
CA GLY A 244 -17.87 3.96 8.76
C GLY A 244 -17.29 5.31 8.37
N VAL A 245 -16.19 5.34 7.62
CA VAL A 245 -15.58 6.58 7.09
C VAL A 245 -16.58 7.37 6.25
N LYS A 246 -17.28 6.71 5.32
CA LYS A 246 -18.29 7.38 4.49
C LYS A 246 -19.48 7.88 5.31
N SER A 247 -19.89 7.14 6.35
CA SER A 247 -20.94 7.55 7.28
C SER A 247 -20.53 8.76 8.13
N ILE A 248 -19.32 8.76 8.67
CA ILE A 248 -18.75 9.87 9.44
C ILE A 248 -18.63 11.12 8.55
N GLY A 249 -18.19 10.96 7.30
CA GLY A 249 -18.16 12.04 6.32
C GLY A 249 -19.52 12.72 6.14
N LYS A 250 -20.61 11.94 6.04
CA LYS A 250 -21.98 12.48 5.97
C LYS A 250 -22.40 13.25 7.22
N VAL A 251 -22.00 12.78 8.42
CA VAL A 251 -22.33 13.43 9.70
C VAL A 251 -21.62 14.77 9.84
N TYR A 252 -20.34 14.82 9.48
CA TYR A 252 -19.50 16.01 9.66
C TYR A 252 -19.42 16.91 8.42
N GLY A 253 -19.99 16.50 7.29
CA GLY A 253 -20.09 17.29 6.06
C GLY A 253 -18.83 17.28 5.19
N PHE A 254 -17.96 16.28 5.33
CA PHE A 254 -16.78 16.12 4.47
C PHE A 254 -16.93 14.92 3.52
N GLN A 255 -16.19 14.96 2.42
CA GLN A 255 -16.03 13.82 1.52
C GLN A 255 -14.67 13.17 1.75
N SER A 256 -14.54 11.89 1.41
CA SER A 256 -13.26 11.18 1.48
C SER A 256 -12.98 10.48 0.16
N VAL A 257 -11.70 10.45 -0.22
CA VAL A 257 -11.15 9.61 -1.27
C VAL A 257 -10.32 8.47 -0.65
N CYS A 258 -10.77 7.23 -0.79
CA CYS A 258 -10.21 6.04 -0.16
C CYS A 258 -9.53 5.13 -1.19
N TYR A 259 -8.27 4.82 -0.93
CA TYR A 259 -7.47 3.85 -1.70
C TYR A 259 -6.37 3.30 -0.80
N GLY A 260 -5.73 2.19 -1.15
CA GLY A 260 -4.62 1.70 -0.33
C GLY A 260 -4.27 0.24 -0.54
N HIS A 261 -3.33 -0.22 0.28
CA HIS A 261 -2.83 -1.59 0.31
C HIS A 261 -3.82 -2.50 1.04
N ALA A 262 -4.94 -2.81 0.38
CA ALA A 262 -6.02 -3.61 0.95
C ALA A 262 -5.54 -5.03 1.36
N GLY A 263 -4.55 -5.57 0.64
CA GLY A 263 -3.86 -6.81 0.99
C GLY A 263 -3.26 -6.83 2.41
N ASP A 264 -2.89 -5.66 2.94
CA ASP A 264 -2.33 -5.48 4.28
C ASP A 264 -3.36 -4.95 5.28
N GLY A 265 -4.58 -4.67 4.83
CA GLY A 265 -5.60 -4.00 5.64
C GLY A 265 -5.40 -2.49 5.77
N ASN A 266 -4.49 -1.91 4.99
CA ASN A 266 -4.18 -0.49 5.00
C ASN A 266 -5.07 0.29 4.02
N LEU A 267 -5.64 1.39 4.50
CA LEU A 267 -6.52 2.28 3.76
C LEU A 267 -6.11 3.74 4.03
N HIS A 268 -5.64 4.41 2.97
CA HIS A 268 -5.42 5.84 2.97
C HIS A 268 -6.76 6.55 2.82
N ILE A 269 -7.14 7.29 3.86
CA ILE A 269 -8.38 8.07 3.90
C ILE A 269 -8.02 9.52 3.62
N ASN A 270 -8.17 9.94 2.36
CA ASN A 270 -7.92 11.32 1.97
C ASN A 270 -9.20 12.12 2.14
N ILE A 271 -9.33 12.86 3.24
CA ILE A 271 -10.46 13.74 3.48
C ILE A 271 -10.30 14.98 2.61
N VAL A 272 -11.29 15.24 1.76
CA VAL A 272 -11.28 16.37 0.83
C VAL A 272 -12.32 17.40 1.27
N LYS A 273 -11.96 18.67 1.15
CA LYS A 273 -12.82 19.79 1.59
C LYS A 273 -14.13 19.82 0.81
N GLY A 274 -14.08 19.62 -0.51
CA GLY A 274 -15.27 19.69 -1.37
C GLY A 274 -16.05 20.99 -1.13
N GLU A 275 -17.32 20.86 -0.76
CA GLU A 275 -18.23 21.97 -0.49
C GLU A 275 -18.23 22.43 0.98
N MET A 276 -17.41 21.83 1.86
CA MET A 276 -17.30 22.22 3.27
C MET A 276 -16.78 23.67 3.38
N SER A 277 -17.40 24.46 4.25
CA SER A 277 -16.97 25.85 4.51
C SER A 277 -15.58 25.90 5.16
N ASP A 278 -14.87 27.01 5.01
CA ASP A 278 -13.58 27.22 5.69
C ASP A 278 -13.71 27.19 7.22
N GLU A 279 -14.83 27.67 7.76
CA GLU A 279 -15.10 27.62 9.19
C GLU A 279 -15.20 26.17 9.69
N ASP A 280 -16.00 25.35 9.00
CA ASP A 280 -16.21 23.94 9.37
C ASP A 280 -14.93 23.11 9.14
N TRP A 281 -14.19 23.37 8.07
CA TRP A 281 -12.91 22.73 7.78
C TRP A 281 -11.89 22.95 8.91
N ASN A 282 -11.85 24.15 9.48
CA ASN A 282 -10.89 24.52 10.52
C ASN A 282 -11.36 24.16 11.94
N THR A 283 -12.67 24.06 12.18
CA THR A 283 -13.22 23.89 13.55
C THR A 283 -13.91 22.55 13.78
N LYS A 284 -14.59 21.98 12.79
CA LYS A 284 -15.40 20.76 12.93
C LYS A 284 -14.71 19.49 12.44
N LEU A 285 -13.87 19.60 11.42
CA LEU A 285 -13.20 18.46 10.79
C LEU A 285 -12.41 17.58 11.77
N THR A 286 -11.79 18.19 12.79
CA THR A 286 -11.01 17.47 13.80
C THR A 286 -11.84 16.48 14.63
N PHE A 287 -13.15 16.74 14.79
CA PHE A 287 -14.06 15.79 15.45
C PHE A 287 -14.35 14.58 14.55
N GLY A 288 -14.55 14.81 13.25
CA GLY A 288 -14.73 13.73 12.27
C GLY A 288 -13.48 12.83 12.16
N ILE A 289 -12.29 13.44 12.11
CA ILE A 289 -11.00 12.69 12.13
C ILE A 289 -10.87 11.87 13.41
N ARG A 290 -11.21 12.44 14.57
CA ARG A 290 -11.21 11.71 15.83
C ARG A 290 -12.15 10.50 15.79
N GLU A 291 -13.35 10.66 15.24
CA GLU A 291 -14.30 9.55 15.14
C GLU A 291 -13.80 8.45 14.18
N ILE A 292 -13.10 8.82 13.09
CA ILE A 292 -12.40 7.85 12.23
C ILE A 292 -11.38 7.06 13.05
N PHE A 293 -10.55 7.73 13.86
CA PHE A 293 -9.55 7.05 14.70
C PHE A 293 -10.17 6.16 15.78
N GLU A 294 -11.26 6.62 16.42
CA GLU A 294 -12.02 5.82 17.38
C GLU A 294 -12.62 4.57 16.73
N LEU A 295 -13.15 4.71 15.51
CA LEU A 295 -13.61 3.59 14.70
C LEU A 295 -12.46 2.62 14.37
N THR A 296 -11.35 3.11 13.83
CA THR A 296 -10.17 2.29 13.50
C THR A 296 -9.69 1.50 14.71
N LYS A 297 -9.58 2.15 15.88
CA LYS A 297 -9.23 1.48 17.13
C LYS A 297 -10.26 0.44 17.56
N LYS A 298 -11.56 0.74 17.44
CA LYS A 298 -12.65 -0.20 17.76
C LYS A 298 -12.63 -1.44 16.86
N LEU A 299 -12.18 -1.29 15.61
CA LEU A 299 -11.97 -2.39 14.66
C LEU A 299 -10.65 -3.16 14.89
N GLY A 300 -9.87 -2.80 15.93
CA GLY A 300 -8.60 -3.45 16.26
C GLY A 300 -7.43 -3.00 15.37
N GLY A 301 -7.56 -1.84 14.74
CA GLY A 301 -6.56 -1.26 13.85
C GLY A 301 -5.53 -0.34 14.52
N THR A 302 -4.63 0.21 13.71
CA THR A 302 -3.67 1.28 14.04
C THR A 302 -3.93 2.53 13.21
N LEU A 303 -3.51 3.67 13.75
CA LEU A 303 -3.70 5.00 13.16
C LEU A 303 -2.58 5.41 12.18
N SER A 304 -1.49 4.64 12.17
CA SER A 304 -0.33 4.70 11.28
C SER A 304 0.39 3.36 11.31
#